data_AF-A0A4Z0R7R4-F1
#
_entry.id   AF-A0A4Z0R7R4-F1
#
_cell.length_a   1.000
_cell.length_b   1.000
_cell.length_c   1.000
_cell.angle_alpha   90.00
_cell.angle_beta   90.00
_cell.angle_gamma   90.00
#
_symmetry.space_group_name_H-M   'P 1'
#
loop_
_entity.id
_entity.type
_entity.pdbx_description
1 polymer ?
#
loop_
_entity_poly.entity_id
_entity_poly.type
_entity_poly.pdbx_seq_one_letter_code
_entity_poly.pdbx_strand_id
1 'polypeptide(L)'
;MNKTGKRLLLVMVLCTLMISILPTTALANSAEPPSLVILINNPPDDLSIVLISNENQPEAIVRWVAWEGYYVFYSRDMLAGGKYTFKVTTNGESFVCTLGAPLQRYNNVVTLDLSNRELTLGKYPSRSVLLVSIRLLLTLLLEGIIFGLFRFRQKRSWLIFLAINLVTQGALNIWLNSGGSLMPSYLIFSLIIGEVFVFVAEMIAFPIFITEHKKSRILIYVFIANLISLITGGYIISVLPV
;
A
#
# COMPACT_ATOMS: atom_id res chain seq x y z
N MET A 1 35.75 -21.13 -10.45
CA MET A 1 34.77 -20.17 -9.87
C MET A 1 34.48 -20.55 -8.42
N ASN A 2 34.83 -19.69 -7.45
CA ASN A 2 34.66 -19.97 -6.01
C ASN A 2 33.17 -20.15 -5.63
N LYS A 3 32.87 -20.85 -4.52
CA LYS A 3 31.49 -21.09 -4.03
C LYS A 3 30.65 -19.81 -3.96
N THR A 4 31.26 -18.66 -3.66
CA THR A 4 30.63 -17.34 -3.63
C THR A 4 30.19 -16.86 -5.01
N GLY A 5 31.00 -17.11 -6.06
CA GLY A 5 30.69 -16.71 -7.45
C GLY A 5 29.57 -17.55 -8.07
N LYS A 6 29.50 -18.85 -7.75
CA LYS A 6 28.38 -19.70 -8.19
C LYS A 6 27.04 -19.27 -7.58
N ARG A 7 27.04 -18.83 -6.33
CA ARG A 7 25.84 -18.29 -5.65
C ARG A 7 25.44 -16.92 -6.19
N LEU A 8 26.42 -16.06 -6.50
CA LEU A 8 26.17 -14.77 -7.16
C LEU A 8 25.48 -14.96 -8.51
N LEU A 9 25.99 -15.89 -9.33
CA LEU A 9 25.40 -16.21 -10.62
C LEU A 9 23.96 -16.72 -10.45
N LEU A 10 23.72 -17.61 -9.48
CA LEU A 10 22.39 -18.13 -9.18
C LEU A 10 21.40 -17.02 -8.80
N VAL A 11 21.82 -16.08 -7.95
CA VAL A 11 20.97 -14.95 -7.52
C VAL A 11 20.71 -13.99 -8.68
N MET A 12 21.72 -13.67 -9.49
CA MET A 12 21.53 -12.82 -10.68
C MET A 12 20.54 -13.46 -11.66
N VAL A 13 20.65 -14.76 -11.91
CA VAL A 13 19.70 -15.52 -12.75
C VAL A 13 18.30 -15.49 -12.15
N LEU A 14 18.16 -15.64 -10.83
CA LEU A 14 16.85 -15.54 -10.16
C LEU A 14 16.24 -14.14 -10.30
N CYS A 15 17.04 -13.08 -10.11
CA CYS A 15 16.59 -11.70 -10.29
C CYS A 15 16.17 -11.42 -11.75
N THR A 16 16.91 -11.93 -12.74
CA THR A 16 16.51 -11.78 -14.16
C THR A 16 15.23 -12.56 -14.46
N LEU A 17 15.09 -13.77 -13.91
CA LEU A 17 13.89 -14.57 -14.07
C LEU A 17 12.66 -13.88 -13.45
N MET A 18 12.83 -13.23 -12.30
CA MET A 18 11.77 -12.45 -11.65
C MET A 18 11.37 -11.22 -12.46
N ILE A 19 12.33 -10.51 -13.07
CA ILE A 19 12.06 -9.36 -13.94
C ILE A 19 11.30 -9.79 -15.21
N SER A 20 11.58 -10.97 -15.76
CA SER A 20 10.85 -11.49 -16.94
C SER A 20 9.41 -11.92 -16.67
N ILE A 21 8.98 -11.98 -15.39
CA ILE A 21 7.59 -12.27 -15.01
C ILE A 21 6.78 -10.97 -14.85
N LEU A 22 7.43 -9.80 -14.92
CA LEU A 22 6.71 -8.53 -14.86
C LEU A 22 5.80 -8.41 -16.10
N PRO A 23 4.48 -8.21 -15.92
CA PRO A 23 3.57 -8.07 -17.04
C PRO A 23 3.95 -6.84 -17.87
N THR A 24 4.25 -7.06 -19.15
CA THR A 24 4.59 -6.02 -20.14
C THR A 24 3.35 -5.28 -20.67
N THR A 25 2.17 -5.60 -20.15
CA THR A 25 0.92 -4.96 -20.55
C THR A 25 0.80 -3.59 -19.88
N ALA A 26 1.22 -2.55 -20.58
CA ALA A 26 0.83 -1.18 -20.27
C ALA A 26 -0.65 -1.01 -20.60
N LEU A 27 -1.52 -1.17 -19.60
CA LEU A 27 -2.93 -0.78 -19.73
C LEU A 27 -2.98 0.74 -19.74
N ALA A 28 -3.35 1.33 -20.88
CA ALA A 28 -3.75 2.74 -20.97
C ALA A 28 -5.09 2.90 -20.25
N ASN A 29 -5.05 2.90 -18.92
CA ASN A 29 -6.26 3.02 -18.13
C ASN A 29 -6.75 4.46 -18.23
N SER A 30 -7.95 4.65 -18.78
CA SER A 30 -8.65 5.93 -18.69
C SER A 30 -8.76 6.32 -17.22
N ALA A 31 -8.69 7.62 -16.91
CA ALA A 31 -8.91 8.10 -15.55
C ALA A 31 -10.23 7.51 -15.01
N GLU A 32 -10.17 6.90 -13.83
CA GLU A 32 -11.33 6.24 -13.23
C GLU A 32 -12.46 7.28 -13.07
N PRO A 33 -13.70 6.96 -13.51
CA PRO A 33 -14.79 7.92 -13.46
C PRO A 33 -15.03 8.34 -12.00
N PRO A 34 -15.35 9.62 -11.75
CA PRO A 34 -15.54 10.10 -10.39
C PRO A 34 -16.60 9.27 -9.67
N SER A 35 -16.24 8.82 -8.47
CA SER A 35 -17.04 7.89 -7.67
C SER A 35 -17.06 8.32 -6.21
N LEU A 36 -18.10 7.86 -5.50
CA LEU A 36 -18.15 7.82 -4.05
C LEU A 36 -17.79 6.39 -3.63
N VAL A 37 -16.82 6.28 -2.72
CA VAL A 37 -16.43 5.03 -2.10
C VAL A 37 -16.82 5.07 -0.63
N ILE A 38 -17.74 4.19 -0.24
CA ILE A 38 -18.04 3.91 1.16
C ILE A 38 -17.11 2.79 1.63
N LEU A 39 -16.21 3.14 2.53
CA LEU A 39 -15.19 2.29 3.11
C LEU A 39 -15.71 1.62 4.39
N ILE A 40 -15.57 0.29 4.45
CA ILE A 40 -16.00 -0.51 5.60
C ILE A 40 -14.91 -1.49 5.98
N ASN A 41 -14.54 -1.48 7.26
CA ASN A 41 -13.55 -2.38 7.82
C ASN A 41 -14.23 -3.69 8.23
N ASN A 42 -13.74 -4.79 7.70
CA ASN A 42 -14.24 -6.14 7.93
C ASN A 42 -15.78 -6.24 7.82
N PRO A 43 -16.38 -5.88 6.67
CA PRO A 43 -17.82 -5.94 6.52
C PRO A 43 -18.34 -7.38 6.60
N PRO A 44 -19.57 -7.60 7.11
CA PRO A 44 -20.26 -8.87 6.99
C PRO A 44 -20.50 -9.26 5.51
N ASP A 45 -20.50 -10.56 5.20
CA ASP A 45 -20.68 -11.05 3.83
C ASP A 45 -22.05 -10.71 3.23
N ASP A 46 -23.06 -10.48 4.07
CA ASP A 46 -24.43 -10.15 3.68
C ASP A 46 -24.70 -8.64 3.59
N LEU A 47 -23.67 -7.81 3.81
CA LEU A 47 -23.81 -6.36 3.84
C LEU A 47 -24.05 -5.81 2.43
N SER A 48 -25.21 -5.17 2.25
CA SER A 48 -25.59 -4.45 1.03
C SER A 48 -25.87 -2.98 1.32
N ILE A 49 -25.53 -2.11 0.36
CA ILE A 49 -25.77 -0.68 0.45
C ILE A 49 -26.47 -0.20 -0.80
N VAL A 50 -27.62 0.44 -0.61
CA VAL A 50 -28.46 0.95 -1.70
C VAL A 50 -28.61 2.46 -1.55
N LEU A 51 -28.42 3.20 -2.65
CA LEU A 51 -28.64 4.64 -2.70
C LEU A 51 -30.13 4.93 -2.89
N ILE A 52 -30.85 5.16 -1.79
CA ILE A 52 -32.31 5.37 -1.85
C ILE A 52 -32.70 6.80 -2.24
N SER A 53 -31.77 7.75 -2.27
CA SER A 53 -32.03 9.11 -2.75
C SER A 53 -32.11 9.23 -4.28
N ASN A 54 -31.79 8.15 -5.01
CA ASN A 54 -31.96 8.07 -6.46
C ASN A 54 -33.21 7.22 -6.76
N GLU A 55 -34.02 7.64 -7.74
CA GLU A 55 -35.22 6.91 -8.18
C GLU A 55 -34.91 5.48 -8.62
N ASN A 56 -33.75 5.27 -9.25
CA ASN A 56 -33.31 3.96 -9.71
C ASN A 56 -32.76 3.06 -8.61
N GLN A 57 -32.63 3.58 -7.38
CA GLN A 57 -32.12 2.88 -6.20
C GLN A 57 -30.92 1.96 -6.50
N PRO A 58 -29.82 2.50 -7.08
CA PRO A 58 -28.69 1.67 -7.48
C PRO A 58 -28.05 1.03 -6.23
N GLU A 59 -27.71 -0.24 -6.36
CA GLU A 59 -26.93 -0.97 -5.37
C GLU A 59 -25.43 -0.71 -5.58
N ALA A 60 -24.68 -0.65 -4.48
CA ALA A 60 -23.24 -0.43 -4.50
C ALA A 60 -22.52 -1.58 -5.22
N ILE A 61 -21.52 -1.24 -6.02
CA ILE A 61 -20.57 -2.22 -6.54
C ILE A 61 -19.55 -2.51 -5.44
N VAL A 62 -19.48 -3.77 -5.01
CA VAL A 62 -18.59 -4.19 -3.92
C VAL A 62 -17.24 -4.65 -4.47
N ARG A 63 -16.16 -4.08 -3.94
CA ARG A 63 -14.79 -4.52 -4.19
C ARG A 63 -14.09 -4.82 -2.87
N TRP A 64 -13.62 -6.04 -2.71
CA TRP A 64 -12.86 -6.47 -1.54
C TRP A 64 -11.37 -6.21 -1.73
N VAL A 65 -10.74 -5.57 -0.75
CA VAL A 65 -9.29 -5.34 -0.72
C VAL A 65 -8.75 -5.71 0.67
N ALA A 66 -8.12 -6.87 0.75
CA ALA A 66 -7.73 -7.54 1.99
C ALA A 66 -8.89 -7.68 2.99
N TRP A 67 -8.91 -6.85 4.04
CA TRP A 67 -9.95 -6.83 5.09
C TRP A 67 -10.95 -5.68 4.93
N GLU A 68 -10.83 -4.87 3.87
CA GLU A 68 -11.72 -3.73 3.62
C GLU A 68 -12.69 -4.04 2.47
N GLY A 69 -13.96 -3.69 2.67
CA GLY A 69 -14.96 -3.68 1.60
C GLY A 69 -15.17 -2.26 1.07
N TYR A 70 -15.01 -2.08 -0.23
CA TYR A 70 -15.24 -0.83 -0.93
C TYR A 70 -16.59 -0.89 -1.63
N TYR A 71 -17.53 -0.08 -1.17
CA TYR A 71 -18.87 0.04 -1.72
C TYR A 71 -18.92 1.27 -2.62
N VAL A 72 -18.85 1.04 -3.93
CA VAL A 72 -18.62 2.09 -4.93
C VAL A 72 -19.93 2.50 -5.60
N PHE A 73 -20.14 3.81 -5.69
CA PHE A 73 -21.18 4.43 -6.48
C PHE A 73 -20.57 5.41 -7.47
N TYR A 74 -20.94 5.31 -8.75
CA TYR A 74 -20.42 6.23 -9.76
C TYR A 74 -21.17 7.55 -9.77
N SER A 75 -20.50 8.62 -10.18
CA SER A 75 -21.09 9.96 -10.35
C SER A 75 -22.34 9.97 -11.22
N ARG A 76 -22.45 9.06 -12.20
CA ARG A 76 -23.66 8.90 -13.05
C ARG A 76 -24.91 8.53 -12.24
N ASP A 77 -24.71 7.83 -11.13
CA ASP A 77 -25.75 7.33 -10.23
C ASP A 77 -26.02 8.33 -9.09
N MET A 78 -25.24 9.42 -9.02
CA MET A 78 -25.31 10.45 -7.98
C MET A 78 -25.90 11.75 -8.51
N LEU A 79 -26.96 12.26 -7.88
CA LEU A 79 -27.60 13.52 -8.25
C LEU A 79 -26.80 14.73 -7.73
N ALA A 80 -26.46 15.66 -8.62
CA ALA A 80 -25.67 16.84 -8.26
C ALA A 80 -26.34 17.69 -7.15
N GLY A 81 -25.61 17.96 -6.06
CA GLY A 81 -26.00 18.92 -5.02
C GLY A 81 -27.02 18.42 -3.98
N GLY A 82 -27.37 17.13 -3.97
CA GLY A 82 -28.34 16.56 -3.04
C GLY A 82 -27.76 16.07 -1.70
N LYS A 83 -28.63 15.92 -0.69
CA LYS A 83 -28.36 15.06 0.47
C LYS A 83 -28.46 13.61 0.00
N TYR A 84 -27.41 12.84 0.17
CA TYR A 84 -27.40 11.43 -0.23
C TYR A 84 -27.81 10.56 0.93
N THR A 85 -28.77 9.67 0.67
CA THR A 85 -29.30 8.78 1.68
C THR A 85 -29.06 7.34 1.25
N PHE A 86 -28.44 6.57 2.12
CA PHE A 86 -28.06 5.18 1.90
C PHE A 86 -28.86 4.29 2.84
N LYS A 87 -29.44 3.23 2.31
CA LYS A 87 -29.98 2.13 3.08
C LYS A 87 -28.91 1.06 3.19
N VAL A 88 -28.50 0.75 4.41
CA VAL A 88 -27.53 -0.30 4.72
C VAL A 88 -28.31 -1.48 5.29
N THR A 89 -28.12 -2.66 4.72
CA THR A 89 -28.76 -3.89 5.19
C THR A 89 -27.70 -4.89 5.59
N THR A 90 -27.77 -5.43 6.81
CA THR A 90 -26.85 -6.45 7.34
C THR A 90 -27.52 -7.25 8.44
N ASN A 91 -27.23 -8.55 8.51
CA ASN A 91 -27.80 -9.50 9.47
C ASN A 91 -29.34 -9.46 9.52
N GLY A 92 -29.99 -9.17 8.39
CA GLY A 92 -31.45 -9.01 8.30
C GLY A 92 -32.01 -7.70 8.88
N GLU A 93 -31.19 -6.83 9.46
CA GLU A 93 -31.57 -5.48 9.87
C GLU A 93 -31.22 -4.47 8.77
N SER A 94 -32.07 -3.44 8.61
CA SER A 94 -31.76 -2.31 7.74
C SER A 94 -31.81 -0.99 8.49
N PHE A 95 -30.81 -0.15 8.27
CA PHE A 95 -30.76 1.21 8.79
C PHE A 95 -30.45 2.21 7.68
N VAL A 96 -30.73 3.47 7.96
CA VAL A 96 -30.58 4.56 6.99
C VAL A 96 -29.50 5.51 7.47
N CYS A 97 -28.53 5.79 6.61
CA CYS A 97 -27.47 6.76 6.84
C CYS A 97 -27.59 7.89 5.83
N THR A 98 -27.44 9.13 6.30
CA THR A 98 -27.47 10.31 5.42
C THR A 98 -26.11 10.97 5.41
N LEU A 99 -25.61 11.28 4.22
CA LEU A 99 -24.40 12.06 4.05
C LEU A 99 -24.78 13.55 3.97
N GLY A 100 -24.43 14.30 5.01
CA GLY A 100 -24.76 15.73 5.12
C GLY A 100 -23.75 16.67 4.47
N ALA A 101 -22.58 16.17 4.08
CA ALA A 101 -21.50 16.98 3.52
C ALA A 101 -21.55 17.02 1.98
N PRO A 102 -21.20 18.16 1.35
CA PRO A 102 -21.10 18.24 -0.10
C PRO A 102 -19.99 17.32 -0.59
N LEU A 103 -20.31 16.49 -1.59
CA LEU A 103 -19.30 15.68 -2.28
C LEU A 103 -18.37 16.58 -3.09
N GLN A 104 -17.08 16.29 -3.04
CA GLN A 104 -16.10 16.86 -3.95
C GLN A 104 -16.27 16.28 -5.36
N ARG A 105 -15.62 16.89 -6.35
CA ARG A 105 -15.70 16.40 -7.74
C ARG A 105 -14.98 15.05 -7.93
N TYR A 106 -13.96 14.77 -7.12
CA TYR A 106 -13.14 13.56 -7.13
C TYR A 106 -12.77 13.15 -5.69
N ASN A 107 -12.33 11.90 -5.51
CA ASN A 107 -11.84 11.35 -4.23
C ASN A 107 -12.85 11.42 -3.06
N ASN A 108 -14.13 11.17 -3.35
CA ASN A 108 -15.13 11.08 -2.30
C ASN A 108 -14.98 9.74 -1.58
N VAL A 109 -14.27 9.74 -0.46
CA VAL A 109 -14.14 8.57 0.42
C VAL A 109 -14.86 8.88 1.72
N VAL A 110 -15.78 8.01 2.10
CA VAL A 110 -16.55 8.09 3.34
C VAL A 110 -16.40 6.77 4.06
N THR A 111 -16.19 6.81 5.36
CA THR A 111 -16.09 5.63 6.21
C THR A 111 -17.44 5.38 6.87
N LEU A 112 -17.99 4.16 6.74
CA LEU A 112 -19.18 3.74 7.48
C LEU A 112 -18.75 3.00 8.75
N ASP A 113 -19.18 3.52 9.90
CA ASP A 113 -19.09 2.81 11.17
C ASP A 113 -20.40 2.04 11.40
N LEU A 114 -20.33 0.70 11.30
CA LEU A 114 -21.49 -0.17 11.52
C LEU A 114 -21.98 -0.15 12.98
N SER A 115 -21.09 0.15 13.93
CA SER A 115 -21.42 0.16 15.37
C SER A 115 -22.21 1.42 15.73
N ASN A 116 -21.73 2.57 15.24
CA ASN A 116 -22.35 3.87 15.48
C ASN A 116 -23.43 4.23 14.45
N ARG A 117 -23.55 3.47 13.36
CA ARG A 117 -24.47 3.71 12.22
C ARG A 117 -24.27 5.09 11.58
N GLU A 118 -23.02 5.57 11.58
CA GLU A 118 -22.64 6.90 11.11
C GLU A 118 -21.69 6.85 9.91
N LEU A 119 -21.87 7.82 9.01
CA LEU A 119 -21.00 8.08 7.87
C LEU A 119 -20.05 9.23 8.21
N THR A 120 -18.75 8.94 8.26
CA THR A 120 -17.70 9.91 8.55
C THR A 120 -16.88 10.20 7.30
N LEU A 121 -16.55 11.47 7.06
CA LEU A 121 -15.81 11.85 5.87
C LEU A 121 -14.33 11.46 6.02
N GLY A 122 -13.76 10.82 5.00
CA GLY A 122 -12.36 10.41 4.97
C GLY A 122 -12.13 8.92 5.27
N LYS A 123 -10.85 8.58 5.51
CA LYS A 123 -10.34 7.23 5.82
C LYS A 123 -10.19 7.04 7.34
N TYR A 124 -10.09 5.79 7.81
CA TYR A 124 -9.75 5.52 9.22
C TYR A 124 -8.41 6.18 9.62
N PRO A 125 -8.33 6.88 10.75
CA PRO A 125 -7.07 7.48 11.24
C PRO A 125 -5.96 6.43 11.45
N SER A 126 -6.34 5.23 11.90
CA SER A 126 -5.41 4.12 12.18
C SER A 126 -5.02 3.31 10.94
N ARG A 127 -5.76 3.41 9.84
CA ARG A 127 -5.49 2.65 8.60
C ARG A 127 -4.12 3.00 8.03
N SER A 128 -3.80 4.29 7.92
CA SER A 128 -2.49 4.72 7.43
C SER A 128 -1.35 4.21 8.31
N VAL A 129 -1.50 4.26 9.64
CA VAL A 129 -0.48 3.78 10.59
C VAL A 129 -0.29 2.27 10.49
N LEU A 130 -1.38 1.52 10.40
CA LEU A 130 -1.37 0.06 10.25
C LEU A 130 -0.67 -0.35 8.95
N LEU A 131 -1.03 0.26 7.83
CA LEU A 131 -0.46 -0.04 6.52
C LEU A 131 1.04 0.28 6.45
N VAL A 132 1.44 1.43 7.00
CA VAL A 132 2.85 1.81 7.15
C VAL A 132 3.59 0.78 8.00
N SER A 133 3.01 0.35 9.11
CA SER A 133 3.62 -0.61 10.03
C SER A 133 3.77 -2.00 9.41
N ILE A 134 2.75 -2.49 8.69
CA ILE A 134 2.83 -3.75 7.94
C ILE A 134 3.93 -3.66 6.89
N ARG A 135 3.99 -2.57 6.11
CA ARG A 135 5.01 -2.38 5.10
C ARG A 135 6.41 -2.39 5.72
N LEU A 136 6.65 -1.55 6.72
CA LEU A 136 7.92 -1.47 7.45
C LEU A 136 8.36 -2.82 8.00
N LEU A 137 7.43 -3.59 8.57
CA LEU A 137 7.73 -4.90 9.12
C LEU A 137 8.10 -5.90 8.02
N LEU A 138 7.36 -5.93 6.91
CA LEU A 138 7.62 -6.84 5.79
C LEU A 138 8.95 -6.53 5.10
N THR A 139 9.25 -5.27 4.86
CA THR A 139 10.53 -4.84 4.26
C THR A 139 11.70 -5.17 5.19
N LEU A 140 11.61 -4.82 6.47
CA LEU A 140 12.64 -5.15 7.47
C LEU A 140 12.87 -6.66 7.60
N LEU A 141 11.80 -7.47 7.58
CA LEU A 141 11.90 -8.92 7.64
C LEU A 141 12.57 -9.49 6.40
N LEU A 142 12.19 -9.01 5.22
CA LEU A 142 12.76 -9.47 3.95
C LEU A 142 14.23 -9.09 3.83
N GLU A 143 14.57 -7.83 4.09
CA GLU A 143 15.95 -7.35 4.05
C GLU A 143 16.80 -8.02 5.14
N GLY A 144 16.23 -8.25 6.33
CA GLY A 144 16.87 -8.98 7.42
C GLY A 144 17.17 -10.45 7.07
N ILE A 145 16.26 -11.14 6.37
CA ILE A 145 16.52 -12.48 5.84
C ILE A 145 17.69 -12.44 4.86
N ILE A 146 17.71 -11.49 3.92
CA ILE A 146 18.80 -11.32 2.95
C ILE A 146 20.11 -11.00 3.67
N PHE A 147 20.08 -10.13 4.68
CA PHE A 147 21.24 -9.77 5.50
C PHE A 147 21.82 -11.01 6.22
N GLY A 148 20.95 -11.84 6.79
CA GLY A 148 21.32 -13.13 7.36
C GLY A 148 21.93 -14.11 6.34
N LEU A 149 21.34 -14.21 5.13
CA LEU A 149 21.84 -15.05 4.03
C LEU A 149 23.22 -14.60 3.55
N PHE A 150 23.48 -13.30 3.56
CA PHE A 150 24.80 -12.72 3.30
C PHE A 150 25.79 -12.92 4.46
N ARG A 151 25.41 -13.63 5.52
CA ARG A 151 26.24 -14.01 6.68
C ARG A 151 26.74 -12.81 7.49
N PHE A 152 25.99 -11.73 7.55
CA PHE A 152 26.20 -10.72 8.58
C PHE A 152 25.71 -11.31 9.91
N ARG A 153 26.63 -11.55 10.85
CA ARG A 153 26.33 -12.21 12.14
C ARG A 153 26.64 -11.33 13.34
N GLN A 154 27.33 -10.21 13.14
CA GLN A 154 27.71 -9.35 14.23
C GLN A 154 26.49 -8.56 14.73
N LYS A 155 26.26 -8.57 16.05
CA LYS A 155 25.15 -7.82 16.68
C LYS A 155 25.18 -6.33 16.32
N ARG A 156 26.38 -5.74 16.21
CA ARG A 156 26.57 -4.35 15.77
C ARG A 156 26.08 -4.11 14.35
N SER A 157 26.38 -5.00 13.41
CA SER A 157 25.93 -4.90 12.02
C SER A 157 24.41 -5.02 11.90
N TRP A 158 23.79 -5.90 12.70
CA TRP A 158 22.33 -6.02 12.80
C TRP A 158 21.68 -4.76 13.38
N LEU A 159 22.27 -4.15 14.41
CA LEU A 159 21.77 -2.90 14.97
C LEU A 159 21.84 -1.74 13.95
N ILE A 160 22.94 -1.66 13.20
CA ILE A 160 23.12 -0.66 12.13
C ILE A 160 22.13 -0.91 11.00
N PHE A 161 21.94 -2.15 10.58
CA PHE A 161 20.94 -2.55 9.59
C PHE A 161 19.54 -2.06 10.01
N LEU A 162 19.10 -2.41 11.23
CA LEU A 162 17.80 -2.00 11.75
C LEU A 162 17.67 -0.47 11.80
N ALA A 163 18.70 0.23 12.26
CA ALA A 163 18.67 1.68 12.37
C ALA A 163 18.58 2.36 11.00
N ILE A 164 19.37 1.92 10.01
CA ILE A 164 19.35 2.50 8.67
C ILE A 164 17.97 2.27 8.04
N ASN A 165 17.51 1.02 7.97
CA ASN A 165 16.21 0.66 7.40
C ASN A 165 15.04 1.40 8.07
N LEU A 166 15.04 1.49 9.40
CA LEU A 166 13.96 2.17 10.13
C LEU A 166 13.95 3.67 9.83
N VAL A 167 15.12 4.30 9.72
CA VAL A 167 15.23 5.73 9.39
C VAL A 167 14.85 5.99 7.94
N THR A 168 15.38 5.23 6.99
CA THR A 168 15.13 5.42 5.56
C THR A 168 13.67 5.15 5.21
N GLN A 169 13.15 3.99 5.60
CA GLN A 169 11.77 3.62 5.33
C GLN A 169 10.78 4.44 6.17
N GLY A 170 11.14 4.80 7.41
CA GLY A 170 10.33 5.69 8.25
C GLY A 170 10.18 7.08 7.61
N ALA A 171 11.28 7.67 7.13
CA ALA A 171 11.26 8.94 6.42
C ALA A 171 10.40 8.89 5.15
N LEU A 172 10.53 7.82 4.36
CA LEU A 172 9.70 7.59 3.17
C LEU A 172 8.21 7.54 3.53
N ASN A 173 7.82 6.79 4.56
CA ASN A 173 6.42 6.67 4.95
C ASN A 173 5.83 7.98 5.51
N ILE A 174 6.63 8.80 6.20
CA ILE A 174 6.20 10.15 6.64
C ILE A 174 5.97 11.05 5.42
N TRP A 175 6.89 11.03 4.46
CA TRP A 175 6.78 11.83 3.23
C TRP A 175 5.57 11.44 2.38
N LEU A 176 5.23 10.15 2.34
CA LEU A 176 4.04 9.67 1.62
C LEU A 176 2.73 10.08 2.29
N ASN A 177 2.68 10.07 3.62
CA ASN A 177 1.49 10.50 4.37
C ASN A 177 1.29 12.03 4.34
N SER A 178 2.35 12.82 4.18
CA SER A 178 2.22 14.28 4.07
C SER A 178 1.78 14.76 2.68
N GLY A 179 1.83 13.90 1.66
CA GLY A 179 1.59 14.24 0.26
C GLY A 179 0.14 14.54 -0.15
N GLY A 180 -0.87 14.39 0.73
CA GLY A 180 -2.26 14.85 0.55
C GLY A 180 -3.08 14.29 -0.62
N SER A 181 -2.46 13.61 -1.59
CA SER A 181 -3.12 13.14 -2.81
C SER A 181 -3.58 11.69 -2.65
N LEU A 182 -4.90 11.50 -2.66
CA LEU A 182 -5.58 10.21 -2.53
C LEU A 182 -5.71 9.44 -3.85
N MET A 183 -5.13 9.94 -4.94
CA MET A 183 -5.18 9.23 -6.23
C MET A 183 -4.24 8.01 -6.19
N PRO A 184 -4.77 6.78 -6.35
CA PRO A 184 -3.98 5.54 -6.26
C PRO A 184 -2.78 5.53 -7.20
N SER A 185 -2.93 6.06 -8.41
CA SER A 185 -1.86 6.11 -9.41
C SER A 185 -0.69 7.00 -8.97
N TYR A 186 -0.95 8.19 -8.42
CA TYR A 186 0.09 9.11 -7.96
C TYR A 186 0.80 8.59 -6.70
N LEU A 187 0.09 7.87 -5.83
CA LEU A 187 0.68 7.24 -4.66
C LEU A 187 1.69 6.16 -5.06
N ILE A 188 1.36 5.31 -6.05
CA ILE A 188 2.27 4.28 -6.57
C ILE A 188 3.52 4.92 -7.19
N PHE A 189 3.36 5.96 -8.02
CA PHE A 189 4.50 6.67 -8.59
C PHE A 189 5.38 7.34 -7.52
N SER A 190 4.76 8.01 -6.53
CA SER A 190 5.46 8.63 -5.42
C SER A 190 6.24 7.59 -4.59
N LEU A 191 5.63 6.43 -4.36
CA LEU A 191 6.26 5.29 -3.69
C LEU A 191 7.51 4.81 -4.41
N ILE A 192 7.40 4.51 -5.70
CA ILE A 192 8.54 4.04 -6.52
C ILE A 192 9.68 5.06 -6.49
N ILE A 193 9.36 6.34 -6.69
CA ILE A 193 10.36 7.42 -6.67
C ILE A 193 11.03 7.50 -5.29
N GLY A 194 10.24 7.47 -4.22
CA GLY A 194 10.73 7.53 -2.85
C GLY A 194 11.60 6.32 -2.49
N GLU A 195 11.24 5.12 -2.94
CA GLU A 195 12.06 3.91 -2.74
C GLU A 195 13.40 4.00 -3.49
N VAL A 196 13.46 4.67 -4.65
CA VAL A 196 14.75 4.94 -5.32
C VAL A 196 15.63 5.86 -4.47
N PHE A 197 15.07 6.86 -3.80
CA PHE A 197 15.85 7.70 -2.88
C PHE A 197 16.35 6.91 -1.66
N VAL A 198 15.51 6.05 -1.08
CA VAL A 198 15.90 5.13 0.00
C VAL A 198 17.04 4.22 -0.47
N PHE A 199 16.90 3.60 -1.64
CA PHE A 199 17.91 2.74 -2.25
C PHE A 199 19.28 3.44 -2.33
N VAL A 200 19.30 4.68 -2.83
CA VAL A 200 20.54 5.47 -2.95
C VAL A 200 21.12 5.80 -1.58
N ALA A 201 20.27 6.22 -0.63
CA ALA A 201 20.70 6.53 0.73
C ALA A 201 21.33 5.30 1.41
N GLU A 202 20.73 4.12 1.26
CA GLU A 202 21.24 2.87 1.83
C GLU A 202 22.55 2.43 1.17
N MET A 203 22.67 2.58 -0.15
CA MET A 203 23.91 2.30 -0.89
C MET A 203 25.10 3.11 -0.39
N ILE A 204 24.86 4.30 0.15
CA ILE A 204 25.89 5.15 0.75
C ILE A 204 26.10 4.79 2.23
N ALA A 205 25.02 4.65 3.01
CA ALA A 205 25.09 4.48 4.46
C ALA A 205 25.70 3.13 4.86
N PHE A 206 25.26 2.02 4.26
CA PHE A 206 25.67 0.68 4.68
C PHE A 206 27.19 0.45 4.56
N PRO A 207 27.89 0.79 3.45
CA PRO A 207 29.34 0.65 3.35
C PRO A 207 30.15 1.57 4.27
N ILE A 208 29.54 2.65 4.79
CA ILE A 208 30.16 3.58 5.73
C ILE A 208 30.06 3.03 7.15
N PHE A 209 28.88 2.57 7.57
CA PHE A 209 28.64 2.15 8.94
C PHE A 209 29.00 0.69 9.22
N ILE A 210 28.88 -0.21 8.24
CA ILE A 210 29.19 -1.63 8.42
C ILE A 210 30.64 -1.92 7.98
N THR A 211 31.43 -2.45 8.91
CA THR A 211 32.84 -2.83 8.66
C THR A 211 33.09 -4.34 8.69
N GLU A 212 32.05 -5.16 8.93
CA GLU A 212 32.16 -6.61 9.09
C GLU A 212 32.68 -7.34 7.83
N HIS A 213 32.40 -6.80 6.64
CA HIS A 213 32.80 -7.40 5.37
C HIS A 213 33.43 -6.35 4.43
N LYS A 214 34.04 -6.81 3.34
CA LYS A 214 34.55 -5.93 2.28
C LYS A 214 33.41 -5.06 1.70
N LYS A 215 33.72 -3.80 1.40
CA LYS A 215 32.76 -2.83 0.83
C LYS A 215 32.00 -3.36 -0.38
N SER A 216 32.67 -4.12 -1.26
CA SER A 216 32.02 -4.74 -2.44
C SER A 216 30.91 -5.73 -2.05
N ARG A 217 31.10 -6.52 -1.00
CA ARG A 217 30.08 -7.46 -0.52
C ARG A 217 28.89 -6.73 0.11
N ILE A 218 29.16 -5.64 0.83
CA ILE A 218 28.12 -4.81 1.44
C ILE A 218 27.28 -4.14 0.35
N LEU A 219 27.92 -3.55 -0.65
CA LEU A 219 27.22 -2.94 -1.80
C LEU A 219 26.34 -3.95 -2.53
N ILE A 220 26.84 -5.16 -2.79
CA ILE A 220 26.06 -6.23 -3.43
C ILE A 220 24.84 -6.61 -2.57
N TYR A 221 25.04 -6.72 -1.24
CA TYR A 221 23.94 -6.96 -0.32
C TYR A 221 22.87 -5.86 -0.41
N VAL A 222 23.27 -4.60 -0.28
CA VAL A 222 22.34 -3.46 -0.28
C VAL A 222 21.55 -3.41 -1.58
N PHE A 223 22.24 -3.58 -2.70
CA PHE A 223 21.62 -3.61 -4.02
C PHE A 223 20.56 -4.71 -4.13
N ILE A 224 20.89 -5.94 -3.72
CA ILE A 224 19.96 -7.09 -3.81
C ILE A 224 18.80 -6.94 -2.82
N ALA A 225 19.09 -6.53 -1.58
CA ALA A 225 18.09 -6.34 -0.54
C ALA A 225 17.06 -5.30 -0.95
N ASN A 226 17.52 -4.11 -1.36
CA ASN A 226 16.63 -3.04 -1.78
C ASN A 226 15.89 -3.36 -3.09
N LEU A 227 16.52 -4.06 -4.04
CA LEU A 227 15.84 -4.44 -5.29
C LEU A 227 14.69 -5.43 -5.03
N ILE A 228 14.92 -6.44 -4.19
CA ILE A 228 13.87 -7.39 -3.82
C ILE A 228 12.80 -6.70 -2.97
N SER A 229 13.20 -5.80 -2.07
CA SER A 229 12.30 -4.98 -1.24
C SER A 229 11.38 -4.11 -2.12
N LEU A 230 11.92 -3.46 -3.17
CA LEU A 230 11.16 -2.65 -4.14
C LEU A 230 10.13 -3.48 -4.92
N ILE A 231 10.55 -4.64 -5.46
CA ILE A 231 9.63 -5.53 -6.20
C ILE A 231 8.51 -6.04 -5.27
N THR A 232 8.88 -6.46 -4.06
CA THR A 232 7.95 -7.01 -3.08
C THR A 232 7.01 -5.91 -2.56
N GLY A 233 7.52 -4.71 -2.30
CA GLY A 233 6.76 -3.54 -1.87
C GLY A 233 5.74 -3.12 -2.93
N GLY A 234 6.15 -3.06 -4.20
CA GLY A 234 5.25 -2.83 -5.33
C GLY A 234 4.14 -3.88 -5.44
N TYR A 235 4.46 -5.16 -5.26
CA TYR A 235 3.46 -6.23 -5.24
C TYR A 235 2.52 -6.13 -4.03
N ILE A 236 3.03 -5.87 -2.84
CA ILE A 236 2.24 -5.72 -1.60
C ILE A 236 1.18 -4.62 -1.76
N ILE A 237 1.49 -3.52 -2.44
CA ILE A 237 0.54 -2.42 -2.75
C ILE A 237 -0.63 -2.90 -3.61
N SER A 238 -0.42 -3.87 -4.50
CA SER A 238 -1.50 -4.42 -5.31
C SER A 238 -2.49 -5.28 -4.53
N VAL A 239 -2.07 -5.79 -3.36
CA VAL A 239 -2.85 -6.71 -2.52
C VAL A 239 -3.39 -6.03 -1.26
N LEU A 240 -2.63 -5.09 -0.68
CA LEU A 240 -3.04 -4.34 0.49
C LEU A 240 -3.90 -3.13 0.12
N PRO A 241 -4.80 -2.72 1.03
CA PRO A 241 -5.56 -1.49 0.87
C PRO A 241 -4.61 -0.28 0.89
N VAL A 242 -4.76 0.67 -0.04
CA VAL A 242 -3.94 1.91 -0.16
C VAL A 242 -4.77 3.17 0.08
#